data_AF-A0A938ILT0-F1
#
_entry.id   AF-A0A938ILT0-F1
#
_cell.length_a   1.000
_cell.length_b   1.000
_cell.length_c   1.000
_cell.angle_alpha   90.00
_cell.angle_beta   90.00
_cell.angle_gamma   90.00
#
_symmetry.space_group_name_H-M   'P 1'
#
loop_
_entity.id
_entity.type
_entity.pdbx_description
1 polymer ?
#
loop_
_entity_poly.entity_id
_entity_poly.type
_entity_poly.pdbx_seq_one_letter_code
_entity_poly.pdbx_strand_id
1 'polypeptide(L)'
;MSTHSALLGIDEAGQHLLACGNELVLGHARGRGIDLPFLANLPPRHACFQLRQSFSGGAGWHLVPLSQELVRRNGRPLGPAGALLCDQDQLEFASNLELSFHLPDPSTSSALLVVRRGPECAGADRVLLVAPGLGGRVRLGATAQRHVRVPNLDGECELSWNGAELELHSALGVAVRAAQAFGESSARCVLPFPPRARTDLALGATRGPRPALWLTLEPLLVED
;
A
#
# COMPACT_ATOMS: atom_id res chain seq x y z
N MET A 1 17.03 -5.94 5.18
CA MET A 1 15.57 -6.12 5.05
C MET A 1 15.26 -6.21 3.56
N SER A 2 14.36 -7.09 3.10
CA SER A 2 13.89 -7.06 1.71
C SER A 2 12.61 -6.22 1.61
N THR A 3 12.63 -5.02 2.18
CA THR A 3 11.43 -4.19 2.28
C THR A 3 11.27 -3.38 1.02
N HIS A 4 10.45 -3.89 0.10
CA HIS A 4 9.88 -3.09 -0.98
C HIS A 4 8.71 -2.28 -0.39
N SER A 5 9.02 -1.36 0.52
CA SER A 5 8.03 -0.52 1.18
C SER A 5 8.50 0.94 1.25
N ALA A 6 7.56 1.87 1.16
CA ALA A 6 7.80 3.31 1.19
C ALA A 6 6.59 4.04 1.75
N LEU A 7 6.77 5.26 2.25
CA LEU A 7 5.65 6.13 2.58
C LEU A 7 5.20 6.91 1.34
N LEU A 8 3.90 6.94 1.11
CA LEU A 8 3.25 7.67 0.05
C LEU A 8 2.33 8.73 0.67
N GLY A 9 2.77 9.98 0.65
CA GLY A 9 1.93 11.14 0.95
C GLY A 9 1.10 11.52 -0.27
N ILE A 10 -0.19 11.77 -0.07
CA ILE A 10 -1.12 12.17 -1.12
C ILE A 10 -1.87 13.39 -0.61
N ASP A 11 -1.82 14.49 -1.35
CA ASP A 11 -2.56 15.69 -0.99
C ASP A 11 -4.06 15.39 -0.89
N GLU A 12 -4.71 15.97 0.12
CA GLU A 12 -6.11 15.71 0.52
C GLU A 12 -6.48 14.27 0.95
N ALA A 13 -5.64 13.26 0.71
CA ALA A 13 -5.91 11.86 1.06
C ALA A 13 -5.00 11.31 2.18
N GLY A 14 -4.00 12.08 2.62
CA GLY A 14 -3.15 11.74 3.74
C GLY A 14 -2.00 10.78 3.38
N GLN A 15 -1.42 10.16 4.42
CA GLN A 15 -0.24 9.32 4.30
C GLN A 15 -0.62 7.83 4.25
N HIS A 16 0.01 7.10 3.34
CA HIS A 16 -0.17 5.67 3.16
C HIS A 16 1.19 4.97 3.25
N LEU A 17 1.23 3.77 3.81
CA LEU A 17 2.36 2.86 3.60
C LEU A 17 2.12 2.09 2.30
N LEU A 18 3.01 2.22 1.33
CA LEU A 18 3.03 1.41 0.12
C LEU A 18 3.91 0.18 0.39
N ALA A 19 3.33 -1.02 0.37
CA ALA A 19 4.04 -2.28 0.60
C ALA A 19 3.86 -3.21 -0.60
N CYS A 20 4.96 -3.56 -1.26
CA CYS A 20 4.96 -4.25 -2.54
C CYS A 20 5.51 -5.66 -2.40
N GLY A 21 4.80 -6.69 -2.89
CA GLY A 21 5.28 -8.06 -2.78
C GLY A 21 4.21 -9.11 -3.02
N ASN A 22 4.64 -10.37 -3.12
CA ASN A 22 3.74 -11.53 -3.05
C ASN A 22 3.56 -12.02 -1.61
N GLU A 23 4.50 -11.72 -0.74
CA GLU A 23 4.46 -12.05 0.68
C GLU A 23 4.82 -10.79 1.46
N LEU A 24 3.95 -10.38 2.37
CA LEU A 24 4.13 -9.19 3.20
C LEU A 24 3.92 -9.58 4.66
N VAL A 25 4.98 -9.50 5.45
CA VAL A 25 4.98 -9.91 6.85
C VAL A 25 4.58 -8.74 7.73
N LEU A 26 3.54 -8.97 8.54
CA LEU A 26 3.09 -8.09 9.61
C LEU A 26 3.69 -8.53 10.95
N GLY A 27 4.18 -7.57 11.71
CA GLY A 27 4.68 -7.83 13.05
C GLY A 27 5.20 -6.60 13.77
N HIS A 28 5.91 -6.83 14.87
CA HIS A 28 6.47 -5.75 15.68
C HIS A 28 7.53 -4.95 14.91
N ALA A 29 7.53 -3.63 15.03
CA ALA A 29 8.43 -2.73 14.28
C ALA A 29 9.94 -3.02 14.48
N ARG A 30 10.31 -3.50 15.67
CA ARG A 30 11.69 -3.97 15.97
C ARG A 30 12.04 -5.36 15.43
N GLY A 31 11.10 -6.03 14.77
CA GLY A 31 11.30 -7.35 14.18
C GLY A 31 12.16 -7.29 12.92
N ARG A 32 12.87 -8.39 12.62
CA ARG A 32 13.59 -8.54 11.35
C ARG A 32 12.69 -9.15 10.28
N GLY A 33 12.82 -8.66 9.05
CA GLY A 33 12.08 -9.18 7.89
C GLY A 33 10.59 -8.86 7.98
N ILE A 34 10.26 -7.64 8.41
CA ILE A 34 8.88 -7.13 8.56
C ILE A 34 8.64 -6.10 7.48
N ASP A 35 7.56 -6.28 6.75
CA ASP A 35 7.14 -5.39 5.67
C ASP A 35 6.09 -4.39 6.16
N LEU A 36 5.28 -4.81 7.14
CA LEU A 36 4.22 -4.04 7.78
C LEU A 36 4.52 -3.88 9.28
N PRO A 37 5.41 -2.94 9.66
CA PRO A 37 5.86 -2.76 11.03
C PRO A 37 4.86 -1.97 11.87
N PHE A 38 4.41 -2.58 12.98
CA PHE A 38 3.54 -1.94 13.97
C PHE A 38 4.22 -1.85 15.34
N LEU A 39 4.01 -0.74 16.06
CA LEU A 39 4.39 -0.59 17.47
C LEU A 39 3.33 -1.19 18.43
N ALA A 40 2.76 -2.33 18.04
CA ALA A 40 1.74 -3.05 18.80
C ALA A 40 2.37 -4.18 19.62
N ASN A 41 1.63 -4.79 20.55
CA ASN A 41 2.12 -5.92 21.33
C ASN A 41 2.03 -7.21 20.49
N LEU A 42 2.85 -7.27 19.44
CA LEU A 42 2.91 -8.36 18.49
C LEU A 42 4.23 -9.12 18.62
N PRO A 43 4.25 -10.42 18.28
CA PRO A 43 5.48 -11.11 17.97
C PRO A 43 6.26 -10.40 16.84
N PRO A 44 7.59 -10.61 16.74
CA PRO A 44 8.39 -10.04 15.66
C PRO A 44 7.77 -10.32 14.29
N ARG A 45 7.40 -11.58 14.00
CA ARG A 45 6.65 -12.00 12.80
C ARG A 45 5.34 -12.61 13.24
N HIS A 46 4.24 -11.88 13.09
CA HIS A 46 2.95 -12.28 13.64
C HIS A 46 2.05 -12.96 12.60
N ALA A 47 1.91 -12.35 11.43
CA ALA A 47 1.11 -12.86 10.32
C ALA A 47 1.73 -12.49 8.96
N CYS A 48 1.33 -13.18 7.90
CA CYS A 48 1.78 -12.94 6.54
C CYS A 48 0.58 -12.78 5.61
N PHE A 49 0.56 -11.70 4.83
CA PHE A 49 -0.31 -11.56 3.68
C PHE A 49 0.38 -12.21 2.49
N GLN A 50 -0.22 -13.25 1.92
CA GLN A 50 0.31 -13.98 0.78
C GLN A 50 -0.62 -13.86 -0.42
N LEU A 51 -0.13 -13.31 -1.51
CA LEU A 51 -0.82 -13.31 -2.79
C LEU A 51 -0.75 -14.71 -3.38
N ARG A 52 -1.90 -15.37 -3.54
CA ARG A 52 -1.99 -16.72 -4.10
C ARG A 52 -2.87 -16.72 -5.34
N GLN A 53 -2.47 -17.51 -6.33
CA GLN A 53 -3.33 -17.78 -7.48
C GLN A 53 -4.26 -18.96 -7.19
N SER A 54 -5.50 -18.83 -7.61
CA SER A 54 -6.49 -19.89 -7.63
C SER A 54 -6.89 -20.20 -9.07
N PHE A 55 -7.17 -21.48 -9.35
CA PHE A 55 -7.53 -21.93 -10.70
C PHE A 55 -8.86 -21.33 -11.20
N SER A 56 -9.79 -20.99 -10.30
CA SER A 56 -11.13 -20.51 -10.64
C SER A 56 -11.41 -19.06 -10.28
N GLY A 57 -10.63 -18.46 -9.38
CA GLY A 57 -10.91 -17.13 -8.81
C GLY A 57 -9.82 -16.08 -9.07
N GLY A 58 -8.79 -16.40 -9.83
CA GLY A 58 -7.66 -15.50 -10.06
C GLY A 58 -6.77 -15.34 -8.81
N ALA A 59 -6.02 -14.24 -8.76
CA ALA A 59 -5.10 -13.95 -7.68
C ALA A 59 -5.79 -13.21 -6.52
N GLY A 60 -5.59 -13.68 -5.28
CA GLY A 60 -6.18 -13.11 -4.07
C GLY A 60 -5.26 -13.22 -2.86
N TRP A 61 -5.48 -12.33 -1.88
CA TRP A 61 -4.69 -12.29 -0.66
C TRP A 61 -5.17 -13.30 0.37
N HIS A 62 -4.25 -14.11 0.87
CA HIS A 62 -4.45 -14.97 2.03
C HIS A 62 -3.77 -14.36 3.25
N LEU A 63 -4.42 -14.42 4.41
CA LEU A 63 -3.79 -14.12 5.68
C LEU A 63 -3.39 -15.42 6.38
N VAL A 64 -2.10 -15.58 6.66
CA VAL A 64 -1.52 -16.77 7.30
C VAL A 64 -0.88 -16.38 8.64
N PRO A 65 -1.34 -16.93 9.78
CA PRO A 65 -0.66 -16.73 11.05
C PRO A 65 0.77 -17.32 11.02
N LEU A 66 1.75 -16.58 11.55
CA LEU A 66 3.15 -17.00 11.64
C LEU A 66 3.59 -17.32 13.08
N SER A 67 2.74 -17.06 14.05
CA SER A 67 3.01 -17.22 15.48
C SER A 67 1.87 -17.96 16.17
N GLN A 68 2.07 -18.33 17.44
CA GLN A 68 1.00 -18.93 18.26
C GLN A 68 0.00 -17.88 18.79
N GLU A 69 0.30 -16.59 18.63
CA GLU A 69 -0.59 -15.51 19.02
C GLU A 69 -1.82 -15.47 18.11
N LEU A 70 -2.94 -15.10 18.71
CA LEU A 70 -4.24 -15.18 18.05
C LEU A 70 -4.36 -14.16 16.91
N VAL A 71 -4.77 -14.65 15.74
CA VAL A 71 -5.25 -13.85 14.62
C VAL A 71 -6.72 -14.18 14.39
N ARG A 72 -7.59 -13.18 14.35
CA ARG A 72 -9.01 -13.36 14.02
C ARG A 72 -9.37 -12.68 12.71
N ARG A 73 -10.33 -13.25 12.02
CA ARG A 73 -11.05 -12.65 10.90
C ARG A 73 -12.53 -12.64 11.22
N ASN A 74 -13.15 -11.47 11.22
CA ASN A 74 -14.57 -11.27 11.54
C ASN A 74 -14.94 -11.96 12.87
N GLY A 75 -14.12 -11.75 13.91
CA GLY A 75 -14.29 -12.36 15.24
C GLY A 75 -13.93 -13.84 15.35
N ARG A 76 -13.62 -14.54 14.24
CA ARG A 76 -13.31 -15.99 14.23
C ARG A 76 -11.79 -16.23 14.20
N PRO A 77 -11.25 -17.13 15.05
CA PRO A 77 -9.83 -17.47 15.02
C PRO A 77 -9.44 -18.09 13.67
N LEU A 78 -8.29 -17.68 13.12
CA LEU A 78 -7.70 -18.32 11.94
C LEU A 78 -6.86 -19.52 12.36
N GLY A 79 -7.02 -20.63 11.63
CA GLY A 79 -6.15 -21.80 11.76
C GLY A 79 -4.79 -21.61 11.09
N PRO A 80 -3.85 -22.58 11.22
CA PRO A 80 -2.50 -22.48 10.69
C PRO A 80 -2.45 -22.40 9.14
N ALA A 81 -3.49 -22.88 8.46
CA ALA A 81 -3.60 -22.77 7.00
C ALA A 81 -3.91 -21.34 6.51
N GLY A 82 -4.31 -20.45 7.43
CA GLY A 82 -4.79 -19.12 7.09
C GLY A 82 -6.18 -19.11 6.43
N ALA A 83 -6.53 -17.98 5.82
CA ALA A 83 -7.78 -17.84 5.07
C ALA A 83 -7.62 -16.84 3.91
N LEU A 84 -8.36 -17.06 2.82
CA LEU A 84 -8.54 -16.09 1.73
C LEU A 84 -9.31 -14.88 2.25
N LEU A 85 -8.79 -13.68 2.04
CA LEU A 85 -9.43 -12.43 2.43
C LEU A 85 -10.47 -11.98 1.40
N CYS A 86 -11.55 -11.39 1.90
CA CYS A 86 -12.62 -10.77 1.14
C CYS A 86 -12.73 -9.29 1.51
N ASP A 87 -13.31 -8.48 0.61
CA ASP A 87 -13.59 -7.07 0.90
C ASP A 87 -14.37 -6.91 2.22
N GLN A 88 -14.00 -5.90 3.00
CA GLN A 88 -14.56 -5.52 4.30
C GLN A 88 -14.27 -6.47 5.47
N ASP A 89 -13.42 -7.49 5.27
CA ASP A 89 -12.97 -8.32 6.38
C ASP A 89 -12.35 -7.47 7.50
N GLN A 90 -12.78 -7.73 8.72
CA GLN A 90 -12.17 -7.19 9.94
C GLN A 90 -11.13 -8.17 10.45
N LEU A 91 -9.92 -7.70 10.67
CA LEU A 91 -8.77 -8.49 11.08
C LEU A 91 -8.31 -8.03 12.45
N GLU A 92 -8.20 -8.96 13.39
CA GLU A 92 -7.74 -8.67 14.74
C GLU A 92 -6.43 -9.43 14.97
N PHE A 93 -5.43 -8.72 15.48
CA PHE A 93 -4.08 -9.22 15.72
C PHE A 93 -3.72 -9.01 17.18
N ALA A 94 -3.43 -10.11 17.87
CA ALA A 94 -3.22 -10.12 19.32
C ALA A 94 -4.36 -9.39 20.07
N SER A 95 -4.05 -8.51 21.02
CA SER A 95 -5.04 -7.83 21.87
C SER A 95 -5.28 -6.36 21.52
N ASN A 96 -4.49 -5.75 20.64
CA ASN A 96 -4.48 -4.30 20.48
C ASN A 96 -4.31 -3.76 19.05
N LEU A 97 -4.42 -4.60 18.02
CA LEU A 97 -4.40 -4.16 16.63
C LEU A 97 -5.61 -4.71 15.87
N GLU A 98 -6.40 -3.81 15.28
CA GLU A 98 -7.55 -4.14 14.44
C GLU A 98 -7.41 -3.41 13.09
N LEU A 99 -7.50 -4.15 12.00
CA LEU A 99 -7.43 -3.65 10.62
C LEU A 99 -8.70 -4.01 9.86
N SER A 100 -9.15 -3.16 8.95
CA SER A 100 -10.13 -3.55 7.92
C SER A 100 -9.43 -3.75 6.58
N PHE A 101 -9.73 -4.86 5.90
CA PHE A 101 -9.20 -5.18 4.58
C PHE A 101 -10.21 -4.81 3.50
N HIS A 102 -9.74 -4.17 2.44
CA HIS A 102 -10.56 -3.65 1.37
C HIS A 102 -10.03 -4.01 -0.03
N LEU A 103 -10.94 -4.36 -0.92
CA LEU A 103 -10.72 -4.60 -2.35
C LEU A 103 -11.59 -3.64 -3.18
N PRO A 104 -11.27 -2.34 -3.19
CA PRO A 104 -12.13 -1.32 -3.78
C PRO A 104 -12.26 -1.43 -5.31
N ASP A 105 -11.27 -2.04 -5.98
CA ASP A 105 -11.30 -2.31 -7.42
C ASP A 105 -11.12 -3.81 -7.68
N PRO A 106 -12.16 -4.51 -8.17
CA PRO A 106 -12.10 -5.95 -8.44
C PRO A 106 -11.22 -6.31 -9.66
N SER A 107 -10.81 -5.33 -10.47
CA SER A 107 -9.95 -5.57 -11.64
C SER A 107 -8.47 -5.72 -11.30
N THR A 108 -8.11 -5.58 -10.03
CA THR A 108 -6.73 -5.71 -9.55
C THR A 108 -6.66 -6.52 -8.26
N SER A 109 -5.53 -7.19 -8.08
CA SER A 109 -5.22 -7.91 -6.85
C SER A 109 -4.62 -7.01 -5.76
N SER A 110 -4.40 -5.71 -5.98
CA SER A 110 -3.94 -4.82 -4.91
C SER A 110 -5.05 -4.51 -3.92
N ALA A 111 -4.69 -4.36 -2.65
CA ALA A 111 -5.64 -4.18 -1.55
C ALA A 111 -5.29 -2.97 -0.67
N LEU A 112 -6.25 -2.54 0.14
CA LEU A 112 -6.08 -1.51 1.16
C LEU A 112 -6.36 -2.09 2.54
N LEU A 113 -5.43 -1.92 3.47
CA LEU A 113 -5.67 -2.09 4.90
C LEU A 113 -5.90 -0.73 5.54
N VAL A 114 -6.88 -0.63 6.43
CA VAL A 114 -7.12 0.58 7.24
C VAL A 114 -7.04 0.20 8.71
N VAL A 115 -6.22 0.91 9.47
CA VAL A 115 -6.14 0.75 10.93
C VAL A 115 -7.43 1.25 11.56
N ARG A 116 -8.14 0.34 12.25
CA ARG A 116 -9.39 0.64 12.96
C ARG A 116 -9.13 0.89 14.44
N ARG A 117 -8.16 0.19 15.00
CA ARG A 117 -7.70 0.32 16.40
C ARG A 117 -6.25 -0.11 16.50
N GLY A 118 -5.48 0.58 17.34
CA GLY A 118 -4.08 0.28 17.58
C GLY A 118 -3.15 1.36 17.01
N PRO A 119 -1.83 1.12 17.03
CA PRO A 119 -0.86 2.05 16.48
C PRO A 119 -0.87 2.04 14.95
N GLU A 120 -0.39 3.13 14.37
CA GLU A 120 -0.15 3.27 12.93
C GLU A 120 0.98 2.35 12.44
N CYS A 121 0.94 2.00 11.15
CA CYS A 121 1.97 1.22 10.47
C CYS A 121 3.01 2.18 9.89
N ALA A 122 4.21 2.24 10.49
CA ALA A 122 5.25 3.19 10.11
C ALA A 122 4.76 4.66 10.00
N GLY A 123 3.82 5.09 10.86
CA GLY A 123 3.24 6.43 10.82
C GLY A 123 2.10 6.63 9.81
N ALA A 124 1.60 5.54 9.19
CA ALA A 124 0.42 5.57 8.33
C ALA A 124 -0.72 4.73 8.93
N ASP A 125 -1.94 5.27 8.89
CA ASP A 125 -3.17 4.56 9.26
C ASP A 125 -3.73 3.70 8.11
N ARG A 126 -3.15 3.83 6.91
CA ARG A 126 -3.55 3.15 5.69
C ARG A 126 -2.35 2.46 5.05
N VAL A 127 -2.55 1.21 4.64
CA VAL A 127 -1.51 0.41 3.97
C VAL A 127 -2.04 -0.08 2.63
N LEU A 128 -1.32 0.22 1.56
CA LEU A 128 -1.58 -0.27 0.22
C LEU A 128 -0.73 -1.52 -0.01
N LEU A 129 -1.39 -2.67 -0.16
CA LEU A 129 -0.75 -3.94 -0.54
C LEU A 129 -0.70 -4.00 -2.06
N VAL A 130 0.49 -3.83 -2.64
CA VAL A 130 0.68 -3.79 -4.09
C VAL A 130 1.16 -5.15 -4.57
N ALA A 131 0.30 -5.84 -5.33
CA ALA A 131 0.70 -7.05 -6.03
C ALA A 131 1.73 -6.71 -7.13
N PRO A 132 2.69 -7.60 -7.44
CA PRO A 132 3.60 -7.37 -8.55
C PRO A 132 2.94 -7.60 -9.92
N GLY A 133 3.42 -6.88 -10.92
CA GLY A 133 3.09 -7.08 -12.33
C GLY A 133 1.71 -6.56 -12.74
N LEU A 134 1.24 -7.00 -13.92
CA LEU A 134 0.07 -6.42 -14.60
C LEU A 134 -1.26 -6.55 -13.85
N GLY A 135 -1.35 -7.44 -12.86
CA GLY A 135 -2.55 -7.61 -12.03
C GLY A 135 -2.55 -6.70 -10.78
N GLY A 136 -1.41 -6.08 -10.44
CA GLY A 136 -1.25 -5.30 -9.23
C GLY A 136 -1.13 -3.81 -9.51
N ARG A 137 -2.26 -3.13 -9.40
CA ARG A 137 -2.40 -1.70 -9.66
C ARG A 137 -3.11 -1.06 -8.48
N VAL A 138 -2.62 0.07 -8.02
CA VAL A 138 -3.31 0.91 -7.05
C VAL A 138 -3.85 2.11 -7.81
N ARG A 139 -5.16 2.37 -7.69
CA ARG A 139 -5.80 3.48 -8.38
C ARG A 139 -6.16 4.60 -7.42
N LEU A 140 -5.88 5.81 -7.87
CA LEU A 140 -6.21 7.06 -7.21
C LEU A 140 -7.23 7.80 -8.08
N GLY A 141 -8.31 8.30 -7.48
CA GLY A 141 -9.35 9.03 -8.20
C GLY A 141 -10.51 9.45 -7.30
N ALA A 142 -11.49 10.15 -7.88
CA ALA A 142 -12.61 10.70 -7.12
C ALA A 142 -13.66 9.66 -6.68
N THR A 143 -13.72 8.50 -7.34
CA THR A 143 -14.76 7.50 -7.13
C THR A 143 -14.47 6.59 -5.93
N ALA A 144 -15.52 5.99 -5.36
CA ALA A 144 -15.39 5.09 -4.21
C ALA A 144 -14.71 3.74 -4.54
N GLN A 145 -14.64 3.38 -5.83
CA GLN A 145 -14.00 2.14 -6.30
C GLN A 145 -12.48 2.31 -6.52
N ARG A 146 -11.84 3.20 -5.76
CA ARG A 146 -10.41 3.51 -5.87
C ARG A 146 -9.76 3.21 -4.52
N HIS A 147 -8.54 2.70 -4.56
CA HIS A 147 -7.74 2.44 -3.35
C HIS A 147 -7.52 3.70 -2.56
N VAL A 148 -7.25 4.80 -3.26
CA VAL A 148 -7.16 6.12 -2.65
C VAL A 148 -8.20 7.03 -3.30
N ARG A 149 -9.13 7.49 -2.48
CA ARG A 149 -10.11 8.47 -2.91
C ARG A 149 -9.54 9.87 -2.76
N VAL A 150 -9.44 10.58 -3.87
CA VAL A 150 -9.03 12.00 -3.94
C VAL A 150 -10.22 12.79 -4.50
N PRO A 151 -11.00 13.47 -3.64
CA PRO A 151 -12.12 14.27 -4.11
C PRO A 151 -11.69 15.27 -5.19
N ASN A 152 -12.57 15.54 -6.16
CA ASN A 152 -12.34 16.55 -7.21
C ASN A 152 -11.14 16.29 -8.14
N LEU A 153 -10.51 15.11 -8.11
CA LEU A 153 -9.51 14.76 -9.12
C LEU A 153 -10.20 14.51 -10.46
N ASP A 154 -9.98 15.41 -11.43
CA ASP A 154 -10.54 15.36 -12.80
C ASP A 154 -9.85 14.32 -13.69
N GLY A 155 -9.63 13.11 -13.16
CA GLY A 155 -8.94 12.03 -13.83
C GLY A 155 -8.52 10.94 -12.85
N GLU A 156 -7.65 10.06 -13.33
CA GLU A 156 -7.13 8.95 -12.53
C GLU A 156 -5.61 8.90 -12.60
N CYS A 157 -5.04 8.36 -11.53
CA CYS A 157 -3.66 7.96 -11.46
C CYS A 157 -3.60 6.49 -11.08
N GLU A 158 -2.71 5.76 -11.74
CA GLU A 158 -2.42 4.36 -11.46
C GLU A 158 -0.98 4.23 -11.00
N LEU A 159 -0.77 3.45 -9.95
CA LEU A 159 0.54 3.00 -9.49
C LEU A 159 0.64 1.50 -9.72
N SER A 160 1.74 1.03 -10.28
CA SER A 160 2.04 -0.40 -10.41
C SER A 160 3.50 -0.66 -10.09
N TRP A 161 3.83 -1.89 -9.69
CA TRP A 161 5.19 -2.25 -9.32
C TRP A 161 5.64 -3.50 -10.08
N ASN A 162 6.82 -3.41 -10.70
CA ASN A 162 7.35 -4.46 -11.58
C ASN A 162 8.39 -5.38 -10.88
N GLY A 163 8.61 -5.20 -9.58
CA GLY A 163 9.63 -5.93 -8.82
C GLY A 163 10.83 -5.07 -8.41
N ALA A 164 11.09 -3.99 -9.15
CA ALA A 164 12.22 -3.09 -8.88
C ALA A 164 11.83 -1.61 -8.96
N GLU A 165 10.82 -1.28 -9.77
CA GLU A 165 10.43 0.09 -10.04
C GLU A 165 8.93 0.27 -9.79
N LEU A 166 8.59 1.45 -9.29
CA LEU A 166 7.23 1.93 -9.21
C LEU A 166 6.93 2.74 -10.48
N GLU A 167 5.89 2.32 -11.19
CA GLU A 167 5.42 2.99 -12.39
C GLU A 167 4.14 3.75 -12.06
N LEU A 168 4.14 5.04 -12.38
CA LEU A 168 2.99 5.93 -12.27
C LEU A 168 2.47 6.23 -13.67
N HIS A 169 1.16 6.08 -13.85
CA HIS A 169 0.48 6.45 -15.10
C HIS A 169 -0.69 7.38 -14.79
N SER A 170 -0.78 8.50 -15.50
CA SER A 170 -1.90 9.43 -15.38
C SER A 170 -2.19 10.15 -16.69
N ALA A 171 -3.46 10.21 -17.07
CA ALA A 171 -3.93 11.01 -18.20
C ALA A 171 -3.78 12.53 -17.96
N LEU A 172 -3.56 12.94 -16.70
CA LEU A 172 -3.27 14.33 -16.35
C LEU A 172 -1.81 14.71 -16.65
N GLY A 173 -0.94 13.72 -16.90
CA GLY A 173 0.50 13.92 -16.94
C GLY A 173 1.11 13.93 -15.53
N VAL A 174 2.34 13.44 -15.44
CA VAL A 174 3.15 13.30 -14.23
C VAL A 174 4.45 14.04 -14.44
N ALA A 175 4.80 14.93 -13.51
CA ALA A 175 6.08 15.62 -13.48
C ALA A 175 6.79 15.34 -12.14
N VAL A 176 8.07 14.99 -12.20
CA VAL A 176 8.91 14.88 -11.00
C VAL A 176 9.39 16.29 -10.64
N ARG A 177 9.25 16.68 -9.38
CA ARG A 177 9.79 17.94 -8.89
C ARG A 177 11.27 17.77 -8.56
N ALA A 178 12.13 18.46 -9.29
CA ALA A 178 13.53 18.66 -8.92
C ALA A 178 13.68 19.93 -8.05
N ALA A 179 14.84 20.10 -7.41
CA ALA A 179 15.10 21.14 -6.41
C ALA A 179 14.73 22.58 -6.83
N GLN A 180 14.69 22.88 -8.14
CA GLN A 180 14.44 24.23 -8.66
C GLN A 180 13.40 24.29 -9.79
N ALA A 181 12.94 23.16 -10.31
CA ALA A 181 12.01 23.12 -11.44
C ALA A 181 11.27 21.78 -11.52
N PHE A 182 10.12 21.77 -12.20
CA PHE A 182 9.48 20.54 -12.64
C PHE A 182 10.22 19.96 -13.84
N GLY A 183 10.39 18.64 -13.85
CA GLY A 183 10.76 17.92 -15.06
C GLY A 183 9.66 18.00 -16.12
N GLU A 184 9.95 17.46 -17.30
CA GLU A 184 8.96 17.34 -18.38
C GLU A 184 7.78 16.47 -17.92
N SER A 185 6.57 16.94 -18.19
CA SER A 185 5.35 16.21 -17.85
C SER A 185 5.11 15.10 -18.88
N SER A 186 5.06 13.86 -18.42
CA SER A 186 4.79 12.67 -19.25
C SER A 186 3.56 11.93 -18.73
N ALA A 187 2.83 11.22 -19.60
CA ALA A 187 1.73 10.36 -19.17
C ALA A 187 2.19 9.22 -18.24
N ARG A 188 3.48 8.85 -18.30
CA ARG A 188 4.10 7.79 -17.51
C ARG A 188 5.39 8.28 -16.85
N CYS A 189 5.58 7.93 -15.58
CA CYS A 189 6.80 8.15 -14.82
C CYS A 189 7.23 6.83 -14.16
N VAL A 190 8.53 6.53 -14.15
CA VAL A 190 9.10 5.32 -13.55
C VAL A 190 10.13 5.74 -12.53
N LEU A 191 10.04 5.17 -11.32
CA LEU A 191 10.90 5.50 -10.19
C LEU A 191 11.50 4.22 -9.59
N PRO A 192 12.77 4.21 -9.17
CA PRO A 192 13.34 3.09 -8.44
C PRO A 192 12.58 2.88 -7.12
N PHE A 193 12.34 1.62 -6.76
CA PHE A 193 11.56 1.27 -5.57
C PHE A 193 12.24 0.15 -4.73
N PRO A 194 12.42 0.34 -3.41
CA PRO A 194 12.03 1.50 -2.62
C PRO A 194 12.83 2.77 -3.00
N PRO A 195 12.27 3.97 -2.80
CA PRO A 195 12.98 5.21 -3.08
C PRO A 195 14.22 5.32 -2.17
N ARG A 196 15.29 5.95 -2.66
CA ARG A 196 16.49 6.23 -1.84
C ARG A 196 16.43 7.57 -1.11
N ALA A 197 15.58 8.46 -1.59
CA ALA A 197 15.37 9.79 -1.06
C ALA A 197 13.93 10.20 -1.34
N ARG A 198 13.45 11.20 -0.61
CA ARG A 198 12.15 11.80 -0.85
C ARG A 198 12.04 12.26 -2.31
N THR A 199 10.94 11.88 -2.96
CA THR A 199 10.60 12.28 -4.32
C THR A 199 9.22 12.92 -4.31
N ASP A 200 9.13 14.19 -4.69
CA ASP A 200 7.86 14.88 -4.86
C ASP A 200 7.41 14.77 -6.34
N LEU A 201 6.15 14.45 -6.55
CA LEU A 201 5.54 14.27 -7.87
C LEU A 201 4.30 15.17 -7.97
N ALA A 202 4.10 15.73 -9.15
CA ALA A 202 2.96 16.57 -9.47
C ALA A 202 2.16 15.95 -10.61
N LEU A 203 0.85 15.79 -10.42
CA LEU A 203 -0.08 15.41 -11.48
C LEU A 203 -0.75 16.64 -12.08
N GLY A 204 -0.86 16.70 -13.41
CA GLY A 204 -1.51 17.84 -14.08
C GLY A 204 -0.72 19.15 -14.02
N ALA A 205 0.60 19.09 -13.77
CA ALA A 205 1.46 20.26 -13.56
C ALA A 205 1.47 21.26 -14.73
N THR A 206 1.17 20.82 -15.96
CA THR A 206 1.17 21.67 -17.16
C THR A 206 -0.18 22.31 -17.47
N ARG A 207 -1.25 22.00 -16.72
CA ARG A 207 -2.62 22.45 -17.01
C ARG A 207 -3.02 23.73 -16.28
N GLY A 208 -2.17 24.27 -15.40
CA GLY A 208 -2.50 25.46 -14.62
C GLY A 208 -1.38 25.92 -13.69
N PRO A 209 -1.62 26.95 -12.87
CA PRO A 209 -0.63 27.52 -11.95
C PRO A 209 -0.30 26.60 -10.76
N ARG A 210 -1.11 25.56 -10.52
CA ARG A 210 -0.91 24.53 -9.50
C ARG A 210 -1.24 23.16 -10.10
N PRO A 211 -0.53 22.10 -9.71
CA PRO A 211 -0.90 20.75 -10.12
C PRO A 211 -2.23 20.34 -9.50
N ALA A 212 -2.90 19.39 -10.15
CA ALA A 212 -4.17 18.83 -9.70
C ALA A 212 -4.00 17.96 -8.45
N LEU A 213 -2.83 17.34 -8.27
CA LEU A 213 -2.51 16.51 -7.11
C LEU A 213 -1.01 16.50 -6.86
N TRP A 214 -0.62 16.59 -5.59
CA TRP A 214 0.74 16.30 -5.14
C TRP A 214 0.84 14.91 -4.55
N LEU A 215 1.90 14.20 -4.93
CA LEU A 215 2.31 12.95 -4.31
C LEU A 215 3.71 13.12 -3.76
N THR A 216 3.99 12.44 -2.65
CA THR A 216 5.32 12.40 -2.04
C THR A 216 5.67 10.96 -1.77
N LEU A 217 6.80 10.48 -2.29
CA LEU A 217 7.31 9.14 -2.04
C LEU A 217 8.57 9.23 -1.18
N GLU A 218 8.56 8.62 0.01
CA GLU A 218 9.64 8.70 0.99
C GLU A 218 10.16 7.31 1.37
N PRO A 219 11.49 7.15 1.52
CA PRO A 219 12.03 5.92 2.10
C PRO A 219 11.50 5.73 3.52
N LEU A 220 11.24 4.48 3.89
CA LEU A 220 11.11 4.15 5.30
C LEU A 220 12.47 4.36 5.96
N LEU A 221 12.52 5.21 6.98
CA LEU A 221 13.70 5.36 7.81
C LEU A 221 13.90 4.04 8.56
N VAL A 222 14.97 3.32 8.20
CA VAL A 222 15.44 2.18 8.97
C VAL A 222 16.34 2.77 10.05
N GLU A 223 15.86 2.82 11.29
CA GLU A 223 16.76 3.02 12.42
C GLU A 223 17.55 1.71 12.60
N ASP A 224 18.85 1.76 12.28
CA ASP A 224 19.80 0.65 12.49
C ASP A 224 20.06 0.38 13.99
#